data_AF-A0A3S3NNT0-F1
#
_entry.id   AF-A0A3S3NNT0-F1
#
_cell.length_a   1.000
_cell.length_b   1.000
_cell.length_c   1.000
_cell.angle_alpha   90.00
_cell.angle_beta   90.00
_cell.angle_gamma   90.00
#
_symmetry.space_group_name_H-M   'P 1'
#
loop_
_entity.id
_entity.type
_entity.pdbx_description
1 polymer ?
#
loop_
_entity_poly.entity_id
_entity_poly.type
_entity_poly.pdbx_seq_one_letter_code
_entity_poly.pdbx_strand_id
1 'polypeptide(L)'
;MSQYSSAFFFLFFFTTVNGDTRASYIPQCLSSNCGTLNISYPFWLSDPNSNSYCGYPGFGLSCTNQRPILHLPSDSYYVTQINYTQQTLTLVDIDLAYQSCPRAKHNVSFSLNSNTANPPPSLNYNPIDLNLTFFFNCSFFPSLVEPIPCMNSGGNRSFVFGGVFGEIPRFDWHGRCEESVVVPLLKTEAEGLTLGGFGGALGLGFQVDWFLARNCGVCEASQGYCGYSGINKSFVCYCTDGGYAEHCNYGTSLI
;
A
#
# COMPACT_ATOMS: atom_id res chain seq x y z
N MET A 1 -23.52 13.27 89.87
CA MET A 1 -23.83 12.05 89.10
C MET A 1 -24.83 12.50 88.05
N SER A 2 -24.56 12.63 86.76
CA SER A 2 -23.79 11.82 85.81
C SER A 2 -23.36 12.75 84.66
N GLN A 3 -22.10 12.69 84.24
CA GLN A 3 -21.62 13.34 83.01
C GLN A 3 -21.87 12.40 81.83
N TYR A 4 -22.58 12.87 80.81
CA TYR A 4 -22.75 12.14 79.56
C TYR A 4 -21.52 12.36 78.67
N SER A 5 -20.76 11.30 78.41
CA SER A 5 -19.69 11.28 77.41
C SER A 5 -20.28 10.84 76.07
N SER A 6 -20.28 11.71 75.07
CA SER A 6 -20.67 11.38 73.69
C SER A 6 -19.50 10.71 72.97
N ALA A 7 -19.60 9.41 72.74
CA ALA A 7 -18.69 8.69 71.84
C ALA A 7 -19.21 8.83 70.40
N PHE A 8 -18.48 9.55 69.56
CA PHE A 8 -18.75 9.66 68.12
C PHE A 8 -18.18 8.41 67.43
N PHE A 9 -19.05 7.47 67.07
CA PHE A 9 -18.66 6.26 66.32
C PHE A 9 -18.64 6.60 64.82
N PHE A 10 -17.46 6.84 64.24
CA PHE A 10 -17.30 6.94 62.79
C PHE A 10 -17.36 5.52 62.18
N LEU A 11 -18.51 5.17 61.60
CA LEU A 11 -18.65 4.01 60.73
C LEU A 11 -17.90 4.28 59.43
N PHE A 12 -16.68 3.76 59.31
CA PHE A 12 -15.99 3.64 58.02
C PHE A 12 -16.72 2.58 57.18
N PHE A 13 -17.58 3.03 56.26
CA PHE A 13 -18.03 2.20 55.16
C PHE A 13 -16.83 1.90 54.27
N PHE A 14 -16.23 0.72 54.41
CA PHE A 14 -15.36 0.18 53.38
C PHE A 14 -16.24 -0.16 52.17
N THR A 15 -16.35 0.78 51.23
CA THR A 15 -16.82 0.44 49.90
C THR A 15 -15.74 -0.43 49.27
N THR A 16 -16.01 -1.72 49.13
CA THR A 16 -15.23 -2.56 48.22
C THR A 16 -15.49 -2.01 46.82
N VAL A 17 -14.55 -1.21 46.33
CA VAL A 17 -14.45 -0.91 44.91
C VAL A 17 -14.15 -2.26 44.27
N ASN A 18 -15.18 -2.89 43.71
CA ASN A 18 -14.97 -3.91 42.69
C ASN A 18 -14.18 -3.18 41.60
N GLY A 19 -12.87 -3.39 41.59
CA GLY A 19 -12.04 -3.06 40.46
C GLY A 19 -12.57 -3.88 39.31
N ASP A 20 -13.44 -3.27 38.51
CA ASP A 20 -13.79 -3.77 37.19
C ASP A 20 -12.45 -3.98 36.48
N THR A 21 -12.03 -5.24 36.40
CA THR A 21 -10.91 -5.64 35.58
C THR A 21 -11.29 -5.13 34.20
N ARG A 22 -10.70 -3.99 33.79
CA ARG A 22 -10.77 -3.52 32.42
C ARG A 22 -10.46 -4.75 31.60
N ALA A 23 -11.48 -5.35 30.97
CA ALA A 23 -11.27 -6.26 29.88
C ALA A 23 -10.40 -5.43 28.94
N SER A 24 -9.10 -5.73 28.90
CA SER A 24 -8.17 -5.08 28.00
C SER A 24 -8.82 -5.27 26.65
N TYR A 25 -9.41 -4.19 26.11
CA TYR A 25 -10.00 -4.20 24.79
C TYR A 25 -8.80 -4.39 23.87
N ILE A 26 -8.46 -5.64 23.60
CA ILE A 26 -7.40 -5.98 22.68
C ILE A 26 -8.00 -5.66 21.34
N PRO A 27 -7.47 -4.65 20.65
CA PRO A 27 -8.04 -4.30 19.38
C PRO A 27 -7.74 -5.43 18.41
N GLN A 28 -8.82 -6.08 17.97
CA GLN A 28 -8.73 -7.18 17.03
C GLN A 28 -8.44 -6.57 15.66
N CYS A 29 -7.19 -6.65 15.22
CA CYS A 29 -6.79 -6.28 13.86
C CYS A 29 -7.21 -7.39 12.89
N LEU A 30 -8.51 -7.60 12.80
CA LEU A 30 -9.13 -8.61 11.95
C LEU A 30 -9.01 -8.22 10.48
N SER A 31 -8.79 -9.23 9.66
CA SER A 31 -8.84 -9.06 8.22
C SER A 31 -10.25 -8.60 7.78
N SER A 32 -10.30 -7.72 6.79
CA SER A 32 -11.55 -7.11 6.30
C SER A 32 -11.58 -7.17 4.79
N ASN A 33 -12.76 -7.24 4.17
CA ASN A 33 -12.87 -7.30 2.72
C ASN A 33 -13.14 -5.92 2.09
N CYS A 34 -12.52 -5.66 0.95
CA CYS A 34 -12.90 -4.59 0.03
C CYS A 34 -13.13 -5.19 -1.37
N GLY A 35 -14.40 -5.35 -1.73
CA GLY A 35 -14.78 -6.14 -2.91
C GLY A 35 -14.41 -7.60 -2.73
N THR A 36 -13.65 -8.14 -3.67
CA THR A 36 -13.17 -9.54 -3.64
C THR A 36 -11.86 -9.73 -2.90
N LEU A 37 -11.21 -8.64 -2.46
CA LEU A 37 -9.91 -8.69 -1.83
C LEU A 37 -10.03 -8.72 -0.31
N ASN A 38 -9.34 -9.70 0.28
CA ASN A 38 -9.14 -9.78 1.72
C ASN A 38 -7.96 -8.89 2.11
N ILE A 39 -8.21 -7.93 3.00
CA ILE A 39 -7.26 -6.94 3.50
C ILE A 39 -6.87 -7.32 4.92
N SER A 40 -5.66 -7.82 5.07
CA SER A 40 -4.98 -8.09 6.34
C SER A 40 -3.61 -7.43 6.39
N TYR A 41 -3.01 -7.41 7.58
CA TYR A 41 -1.66 -6.91 7.82
C TYR A 41 -0.67 -7.42 6.73
N PRO A 42 0.23 -6.58 6.19
CA PRO A 42 0.53 -5.20 6.61
C PRO A 42 -0.46 -4.15 6.09
N PHE A 43 -1.39 -4.54 5.21
CA PHE A 43 -2.42 -3.65 4.68
C PHE A 43 -3.56 -3.49 5.68
N TRP A 44 -4.24 -2.35 5.60
CA TRP A 44 -5.38 -2.05 6.45
C TRP A 44 -6.30 -1.07 5.73
N LEU A 45 -7.59 -1.09 6.04
CA LEU A 45 -8.54 -0.13 5.47
C LEU A 45 -8.41 1.20 6.20
N SER A 46 -8.09 2.27 5.48
CA SER A 46 -7.91 3.63 6.02
C SER A 46 -9.24 4.38 6.14
N ASP A 47 -10.19 3.80 6.87
CA ASP A 47 -11.50 4.42 7.12
C ASP A 47 -11.45 5.36 8.33
N PRO A 48 -12.35 6.36 8.43
CA PRO A 48 -12.38 7.29 9.57
C PRO A 48 -12.54 6.61 10.95
N ASN A 49 -13.11 5.41 10.98
CA ASN A 49 -13.30 4.59 12.18
C ASN A 49 -12.22 3.51 12.35
N SER A 50 -11.29 3.39 11.40
CA SER A 50 -10.23 2.40 11.45
C SER A 50 -9.09 2.89 12.32
N ASN A 51 -8.51 1.96 13.07
CA ASN A 51 -7.38 2.27 13.92
C ASN A 51 -6.07 2.00 13.15
N SER A 52 -5.28 3.04 12.93
CA SER A 52 -4.05 2.98 12.13
C SER A 52 -2.96 2.04 12.68
N TYR A 53 -3.06 1.59 13.93
CA TYR A 53 -2.12 0.62 14.50
C TYR A 53 -2.33 -0.81 13.97
N CYS A 54 -3.42 -1.11 13.25
CA CYS A 54 -3.69 -2.43 12.70
C CYS A 54 -3.00 -2.73 11.36
N GLY A 55 -2.13 -1.84 10.89
CA GLY A 55 -1.32 -2.09 9.71
C GLY A 55 -0.08 -1.22 9.67
N TYR A 56 0.73 -1.43 8.64
CA TYR A 56 1.98 -0.69 8.50
C TYR A 56 1.71 0.71 7.91
N PRO A 57 2.38 1.77 8.39
CA PRO A 57 2.22 3.10 7.81
C PRO A 57 2.57 3.12 6.31
N GLY A 58 1.73 3.75 5.50
CA GLY A 58 1.89 3.77 4.04
C GLY A 58 1.23 2.60 3.31
N PHE A 59 0.75 1.56 4.02
CA PHE A 59 -0.03 0.45 3.44
C PHE A 59 -1.54 0.58 3.68
N GLY A 60 -1.98 1.77 4.09
CA GLY A 60 -3.40 2.08 4.25
C GLY A 60 -4.09 2.14 2.89
N LEU A 61 -5.19 1.42 2.75
CA LEU A 61 -6.00 1.35 1.54
C LEU A 61 -7.34 2.04 1.78
N SER A 62 -7.71 2.97 0.92
CA SER A 62 -9.10 3.44 0.89
C SER A 62 -9.96 2.43 0.12
N CYS A 63 -11.22 2.27 0.50
CA CYS A 63 -12.14 1.37 -0.20
C CYS A 63 -13.34 2.16 -0.74
N THR A 64 -13.36 2.42 -2.04
CA THR A 64 -14.45 3.17 -2.68
C THR A 64 -15.14 2.27 -3.70
N ASN A 65 -16.47 2.14 -3.60
CA ASN A 65 -17.27 1.30 -4.51
C ASN A 65 -16.72 -0.14 -4.63
N GLN A 66 -16.34 -0.75 -3.49
CA GLN A 66 -15.77 -2.10 -3.42
C GLN A 66 -14.42 -2.24 -4.15
N ARG A 67 -13.69 -1.14 -4.36
CA ARG A 67 -12.37 -1.13 -4.99
C ARG A 67 -11.34 -0.56 -4.02
N PRO A 68 -10.33 -1.35 -3.62
CA PRO A 68 -9.25 -0.84 -2.79
C PRO A 68 -8.32 0.03 -3.62
N ILE A 69 -7.89 1.14 -3.03
CA ILE A 69 -7.01 2.14 -3.64
C ILE A 69 -5.83 2.37 -2.71
N LEU A 70 -4.63 2.24 -3.27
CA LEU A 70 -3.39 2.62 -2.61
C LEU A 70 -2.99 4.02 -3.09
N HIS A 71 -2.76 4.93 -2.15
CA HIS A 71 -2.27 6.27 -2.44
C HIS A 71 -0.76 6.30 -2.29
N LEU A 72 -0.06 6.48 -3.41
CA LEU A 72 1.38 6.65 -3.48
C LEU A 72 1.73 8.14 -3.71
N PRO A 73 2.99 8.54 -3.53
CA PRO A 73 3.42 9.93 -3.79
C PRO A 73 3.26 10.33 -5.26
N SER A 74 3.34 9.35 -6.16
CA SER A 74 3.17 9.56 -7.59
C SER A 74 1.70 9.83 -7.95
N ASP A 75 0.80 8.93 -7.55
CA ASP A 75 -0.65 9.05 -7.74
C ASP A 75 -1.40 7.96 -6.96
N SER A 76 -2.67 7.74 -7.29
CA SER A 76 -3.57 6.74 -6.74
C SER A 76 -3.67 5.54 -7.68
N TYR A 77 -3.60 4.35 -7.11
CA TYR A 77 -3.58 3.09 -7.85
C TYR A 77 -4.66 2.17 -7.32
N TYR A 78 -5.43 1.53 -8.22
CA TYR A 78 -6.27 0.41 -7.82
C TYR A 78 -5.41 -0.77 -7.42
N VAL A 79 -5.76 -1.38 -6.29
CA VAL A 79 -5.20 -2.67 -5.90
C VAL A 79 -6.10 -3.76 -6.47
N THR A 80 -5.57 -4.54 -7.41
CA THR A 80 -6.33 -5.62 -8.07
C THR A 80 -6.00 -6.99 -7.51
N GLN A 81 -4.81 -7.18 -6.94
CA GLN A 81 -4.40 -8.45 -6.33
C GLN A 81 -3.39 -8.22 -5.20
N ILE A 82 -3.55 -8.98 -4.12
CA ILE A 82 -2.61 -9.05 -2.99
C ILE A 82 -2.21 -10.51 -2.82
N ASN A 83 -0.93 -10.84 -3.04
CA ASN A 83 -0.40 -12.18 -2.75
C ASN A 83 0.43 -12.18 -1.46
N TYR A 84 -0.17 -12.59 -0.35
CA TYR A 84 0.50 -12.67 0.96
C TYR A 84 1.66 -13.65 1.02
N THR A 85 1.65 -14.71 0.21
CA THR A 85 2.73 -15.72 0.19
C THR A 85 3.96 -15.21 -0.55
N GLN A 86 3.76 -14.59 -1.73
CA GLN A 86 4.85 -14.07 -2.56
C GLN A 86 5.26 -12.65 -2.17
N GLN A 87 4.44 -11.97 -1.36
CA GLN A 87 4.62 -10.59 -0.94
C GLN A 87 4.57 -9.60 -2.12
N THR A 88 3.63 -9.84 -3.04
CA THR A 88 3.51 -9.09 -4.30
C THR A 88 2.13 -8.46 -4.50
N LEU A 89 2.09 -7.17 -4.83
CA LEU A 89 0.89 -6.36 -5.00
C LEU A 89 0.74 -6.03 -6.48
N THR A 90 -0.46 -6.22 -7.03
CA THR A 90 -0.75 -5.77 -8.41
C THR A 90 -1.48 -4.44 -8.37
N LEU A 91 -0.89 -3.44 -9.03
CA LEU A 91 -1.35 -2.07 -9.06
C LEU A 91 -1.75 -1.66 -10.48
N VAL A 92 -2.88 -0.98 -10.60
CA VAL A 92 -3.32 -0.34 -11.84
C VAL A 92 -3.42 1.16 -11.58
N ASP A 93 -2.69 1.95 -12.36
CA ASP A 93 -2.83 3.40 -12.36
C ASP A 93 -4.27 3.77 -12.77
N ILE A 94 -4.95 4.53 -11.92
CA ILE A 94 -6.36 4.90 -12.13
C ILE A 94 -6.54 5.69 -13.43
N ASP A 95 -5.55 6.51 -13.81
CA ASP A 95 -5.59 7.32 -15.04
C ASP A 95 -5.43 6.48 -16.31
N LEU A 96 -4.88 5.27 -16.19
CA LEU A 96 -4.67 4.34 -17.31
C LEU A 96 -5.79 3.32 -17.46
N ALA A 97 -6.63 3.17 -16.43
CA ALA A 97 -7.68 2.16 -16.42
C ALA A 97 -8.75 2.43 -17.49
N TYR A 98 -9.27 1.34 -18.06
CA TYR A 98 -10.46 1.32 -18.94
C TYR A 98 -10.37 2.13 -20.24
N GLN A 99 -9.16 2.31 -20.77
CA GLN A 99 -8.93 3.02 -22.03
C GLN A 99 -8.13 2.13 -22.99
N SER A 100 -8.40 2.21 -24.29
CA SER A 100 -7.62 1.47 -25.30
C SER A 100 -6.25 2.10 -25.55
N CYS A 101 -6.19 3.43 -25.47
CA CYS A 101 -4.99 4.22 -25.70
C CYS A 101 -4.83 5.31 -24.63
N PRO A 102 -4.56 4.91 -23.37
CA PRO A 102 -4.44 5.84 -22.26
C PRO A 102 -3.12 6.63 -22.33
N ARG A 103 -3.17 7.89 -21.91
CA ARG A 103 -1.97 8.73 -21.75
C ARG A 103 -1.51 8.71 -20.30
N ALA A 104 -0.35 8.12 -20.05
CA ALA A 104 0.32 8.20 -18.76
C ALA A 104 0.74 9.63 -18.42
N LYS A 105 0.52 10.04 -17.17
CA LYS A 105 0.79 11.42 -16.71
C LYS A 105 1.97 11.52 -15.74
N HIS A 106 2.40 10.42 -15.15
CA HIS A 106 3.47 10.42 -14.17
C HIS A 106 4.26 9.12 -14.20
N ASN A 107 5.52 9.19 -13.76
CA ASN A 107 6.28 8.00 -13.45
C ASN A 107 5.73 7.35 -12.18
N VAL A 108 5.89 6.04 -12.05
CA VAL A 108 5.65 5.38 -10.77
C VAL A 108 6.77 5.80 -9.80
N SER A 109 6.39 6.12 -8.57
CA SER A 109 7.35 6.45 -7.51
C SER A 109 6.80 6.05 -6.16
N PHE A 110 7.63 5.37 -5.37
CA PHE A 110 7.32 4.89 -4.02
C PHE A 110 7.92 5.78 -2.92
N SER A 111 8.93 6.59 -3.24
CA SER A 111 9.65 7.39 -2.26
C SER A 111 8.91 8.70 -1.96
N LEU A 112 8.57 8.91 -0.70
CA LEU A 112 8.20 10.23 -0.19
C LEU A 112 9.47 11.06 0.00
N ASN A 113 9.54 12.20 -0.69
CA ASN A 113 10.42 13.31 -0.37
C ASN A 113 10.03 13.85 1.03
N SER A 114 10.83 13.45 2.02
CA SER A 114 10.79 13.71 3.48
C SER A 114 9.88 14.83 4.02
N ASN A 115 9.11 14.48 5.06
CA ASN A 115 8.84 15.22 6.34
C ASN A 115 7.56 14.76 7.04
N THR A 116 6.94 13.65 6.61
CA THR A 116 5.78 13.08 7.29
C THR A 116 6.20 12.19 8.46
N ALA A 117 5.42 12.18 9.53
CA ALA A 117 5.68 11.38 10.75
C ALA A 117 5.69 9.84 10.50
N ASN A 118 5.27 9.41 9.31
CA ASN A 118 5.10 8.02 8.92
C ASN A 118 6.16 7.60 7.88
N PRO A 119 6.81 6.43 8.05
CA PRO A 119 7.72 5.91 7.03
C PRO A 119 6.95 5.64 5.72
N PRO A 120 7.57 5.83 4.54
CA PRO A 120 6.98 5.43 3.27
C PRO A 120 6.75 3.91 3.25
N PRO A 121 5.79 3.42 2.45
CA PRO A 121 5.61 2.00 2.28
C PRO A 121 6.87 1.40 1.64
N SER A 122 7.36 0.29 2.21
CA SER A 122 8.52 -0.45 1.71
C SER A 122 8.14 -1.25 0.46
N LEU A 123 7.96 -0.53 -0.65
CA LEU A 123 7.64 -1.09 -1.97
C LEU A 123 8.86 -1.03 -2.89
N ASN A 124 9.04 -2.07 -3.68
CA ASN A 124 10.06 -2.15 -4.72
C ASN A 124 9.44 -2.59 -6.04
N TYR A 125 10.06 -2.17 -7.14
CA TYR A 125 9.73 -2.68 -8.47
C TYR A 125 9.98 -4.18 -8.53
N ASN A 126 9.02 -4.92 -9.09
CA ASN A 126 9.20 -6.35 -9.31
C ASN A 126 9.91 -6.58 -10.66
N PRO A 127 10.95 -7.44 -10.73
CA PRO A 127 11.70 -7.70 -11.96
C PRO A 127 10.91 -8.45 -13.05
N ILE A 128 9.70 -8.93 -12.76
CA ILE A 128 8.82 -9.56 -13.75
C ILE A 128 8.22 -8.53 -14.73
N ASP A 129 8.18 -7.26 -14.35
CA ASP A 129 7.58 -6.21 -15.15
C ASP A 129 8.51 -5.74 -16.28
N LEU A 130 7.88 -5.21 -17.33
CA LEU A 130 8.55 -4.47 -18.39
C LEU A 130 8.24 -2.99 -18.26
N ASN A 131 9.19 -2.14 -18.63
CA ASN A 131 8.99 -0.69 -18.68
C ASN A 131 8.73 -0.23 -20.11
N LEU A 132 7.65 0.54 -20.28
CA LEU A 132 7.40 1.34 -21.47
C LEU A 132 7.79 2.78 -21.21
N THR A 133 8.53 3.37 -22.13
CA THR A 133 8.88 4.79 -22.11
C THR A 133 8.09 5.51 -23.17
N PHE A 134 7.22 6.41 -22.72
CA PHE A 134 6.44 7.30 -23.56
C PHE A 134 7.16 8.64 -23.73
N PHE A 135 7.14 9.15 -24.95
CA PHE A 135 7.54 10.52 -25.26
C PHE A 135 6.36 11.22 -25.92
N PHE A 136 5.93 12.33 -25.35
CA PHE A 136 4.70 12.99 -25.75
C PHE A 136 4.93 14.31 -26.48
N ASN A 137 4.07 14.57 -27.47
CA ASN A 137 4.00 15.84 -28.20
C ASN A 137 5.37 16.30 -28.75
N CYS A 138 6.12 15.39 -29.36
CA CYS A 138 7.39 15.71 -30.00
C CYS A 138 7.19 16.55 -31.26
N SER A 139 7.89 17.68 -31.32
CA SER A 139 7.85 18.63 -32.45
C SER A 139 8.81 18.24 -33.60
N PHE A 140 9.87 17.51 -33.26
CA PHE A 140 10.85 16.98 -34.21
C PHE A 140 11.18 15.54 -33.84
N PHE A 141 11.24 14.67 -34.85
CA PHE A 141 11.42 13.22 -34.64
C PHE A 141 12.04 12.57 -35.90
N PRO A 142 12.74 11.43 -35.76
CA PRO A 142 13.27 10.69 -36.90
C PRO A 142 12.15 10.12 -37.79
N SER A 143 12.35 10.12 -39.11
CA SER A 143 11.33 9.69 -40.08
C SER A 143 11.03 8.18 -40.09
N LEU A 144 11.93 7.35 -39.55
CA LEU A 144 11.81 5.89 -39.53
C LEU A 144 11.08 5.35 -38.29
N VAL A 145 10.65 6.23 -37.38
CA VAL A 145 9.97 5.83 -36.14
C VAL A 145 8.47 6.00 -36.32
N GLU A 146 7.72 4.95 -36.06
CA GLU A 146 6.26 4.99 -36.11
C GLU A 146 5.68 5.64 -34.84
N PRO A 147 4.85 6.69 -34.96
CA PRO A 147 4.21 7.33 -33.82
C PRO A 147 3.04 6.51 -33.30
N ILE A 148 2.65 6.73 -32.05
CA ILE A 148 1.43 6.16 -31.46
C ILE A 148 0.21 6.65 -32.26
N PRO A 149 -0.53 5.77 -32.95
CA PRO A 149 -1.56 6.18 -33.91
C PRO A 149 -2.69 7.03 -33.30
N CYS A 150 -3.04 6.73 -32.04
CA CYS A 150 -4.11 7.36 -31.28
C CYS A 150 -3.66 8.60 -30.48
N MET A 151 -2.41 9.04 -30.60
CA MET A 151 -1.88 10.22 -29.87
C MET A 151 -1.16 11.20 -30.79
N ASN A 152 -1.89 11.64 -31.81
CA ASN A 152 -1.42 12.60 -32.80
C ASN A 152 -2.22 13.90 -32.67
N SER A 153 -1.54 14.99 -32.31
CA SER A 153 -2.16 16.31 -32.18
C SER A 153 -1.47 17.31 -33.09
N GLY A 154 -2.17 17.75 -34.14
CA GLY A 154 -1.63 18.67 -35.15
C GLY A 154 -0.38 18.11 -35.83
N GLY A 155 0.72 18.86 -35.78
CA GLY A 155 2.04 18.44 -36.30
C GLY A 155 2.88 17.61 -35.32
N ASN A 156 2.55 17.62 -34.03
CA ASN A 156 3.31 16.91 -33.02
C ASN A 156 2.93 15.43 -32.97
N ARG A 157 3.89 14.58 -32.58
CA ARG A 157 3.73 13.12 -32.52
C ARG A 157 4.18 12.57 -31.18
N SER A 158 3.54 11.50 -30.72
CA SER A 158 3.93 10.80 -29.49
C SER A 158 4.46 9.41 -29.83
N PHE A 159 5.38 8.90 -29.01
CA PHE A 159 6.11 7.66 -29.26
C PHE A 159 6.16 6.80 -28.00
N VAL A 160 6.25 5.49 -28.19
CA VAL A 160 6.42 4.52 -27.12
C VAL A 160 7.55 3.56 -27.49
N PHE A 161 8.41 3.29 -26.52
CA PHE A 161 9.54 2.38 -26.64
C PHE A 161 9.67 1.52 -25.38
N GLY A 162 10.62 0.58 -25.38
CA GLY A 162 10.83 -0.33 -24.26
C GLY A 162 9.91 -1.55 -24.34
N GLY A 163 10.25 -2.56 -23.54
CA GLY A 163 9.57 -3.85 -23.57
C GLY A 163 9.50 -4.43 -24.98
N VAL A 164 8.28 -4.59 -25.49
CA VAL A 164 7.99 -5.18 -26.81
C VAL A 164 8.12 -4.21 -27.98
N PHE A 165 8.22 -2.90 -27.74
CA PHE A 165 8.36 -1.89 -28.78
C PHE A 165 9.82 -1.61 -29.18
N GLY A 166 10.78 -2.36 -28.62
CA GLY A 166 12.20 -2.25 -28.94
C GLY A 166 12.92 -1.13 -28.18
N GLU A 167 14.22 -0.99 -28.46
CA GLU A 167 15.07 -0.01 -27.80
C GLU A 167 14.74 1.43 -28.22
N ILE A 168 15.00 2.38 -27.33
CA ILE A 168 14.85 3.82 -27.62
C ILE A 168 15.94 4.23 -28.63
N PRO A 169 15.59 4.72 -29.83
CA PRO A 169 16.57 5.17 -30.82
C PRO A 169 17.42 6.31 -30.28
N ARG A 170 18.70 6.36 -30.69
CA ARG A 170 19.62 7.44 -30.34
C ARG A 170 19.16 8.76 -30.95
N PHE A 171 18.43 9.54 -30.17
CA PHE A 171 17.87 10.83 -30.54
C PHE A 171 17.62 11.65 -29.27
N ASP A 172 17.59 12.98 -29.40
CA ASP A 172 17.34 13.89 -28.28
C ASP A 172 15.84 13.97 -27.96
N TRP A 173 15.26 12.87 -27.49
CA TRP A 173 13.82 12.81 -27.18
C TRP A 173 13.42 13.83 -26.10
N HIS A 174 14.19 13.93 -25.02
CA HIS A 174 13.91 14.85 -23.91
C HIS A 174 13.99 16.33 -24.31
N GLY A 175 14.82 16.69 -25.30
CA GLY A 175 14.91 18.06 -25.82
C GLY A 175 13.88 18.39 -26.92
N ARG A 176 13.19 17.40 -27.49
CA ARG A 176 12.25 17.59 -28.62
C ARG A 176 10.79 17.31 -28.29
N CYS A 177 10.55 16.63 -27.18
CA CYS A 177 9.23 16.27 -26.68
C CYS A 177 8.90 17.08 -25.44
N GLU A 178 7.62 17.32 -25.21
CA GLU A 178 7.16 18.11 -24.06
C GLU A 178 7.33 17.34 -22.74
N GLU A 179 7.24 16.01 -22.81
CA GLU A 179 7.20 15.16 -21.63
C GLU A 179 7.68 13.74 -21.95
N SER A 180 8.29 13.08 -20.97
CA SER A 180 8.64 11.66 -21.00
C SER A 180 8.16 10.95 -19.74
N VAL A 181 7.47 9.81 -19.90
CA VAL A 181 6.93 9.03 -18.79
C VAL A 181 7.29 7.56 -18.94
N VAL A 182 7.71 6.92 -17.86
CA VAL A 182 8.03 5.50 -17.77
C VAL A 182 6.95 4.80 -16.96
N VAL A 183 6.31 3.80 -17.57
CA VAL A 183 5.23 3.03 -16.94
C VAL A 183 5.60 1.54 -16.97
N PRO A 184 5.57 0.86 -15.80
CA PRO A 184 5.70 -0.58 -15.75
C PRO A 184 4.40 -1.28 -16.18
N LEU A 185 4.52 -2.49 -16.72
CA LEU A 185 3.42 -3.42 -16.93
C LEU A 185 3.88 -4.87 -16.75
N LEU A 186 2.93 -5.75 -16.49
CA LEU A 186 3.16 -7.18 -16.48
C LEU A 186 3.70 -7.66 -17.84
N LYS A 187 4.85 -8.34 -17.84
CA LYS A 187 5.47 -8.89 -19.05
C LYS A 187 4.54 -9.85 -19.80
N THR A 188 3.74 -10.64 -19.08
CA THR A 188 2.79 -11.60 -19.67
C THR A 188 1.72 -10.91 -20.51
N GLU A 189 1.37 -9.67 -20.15
CA GLU A 189 0.35 -8.88 -20.84
C GLU A 189 0.95 -8.03 -21.98
N ALA A 190 2.29 -8.00 -22.10
CA ALA A 190 2.97 -7.24 -23.15
C ALA A 190 3.03 -7.99 -24.49
N GLU A 191 2.86 -9.31 -24.48
CA GLU A 191 2.96 -10.13 -25.68
C GLU A 191 1.85 -9.80 -26.70
N GLY A 192 2.24 -9.50 -27.93
CA GLY A 192 1.29 -9.19 -29.02
C GLY A 192 0.70 -7.78 -28.97
N LEU A 193 1.20 -6.88 -28.11
CA LEU A 193 0.77 -5.49 -28.10
C LEU A 193 1.03 -4.80 -29.43
N THR A 194 0.06 -3.99 -29.86
CA THR A 194 0.16 -3.14 -31.03
C THR A 194 0.44 -1.69 -30.63
N LEU A 195 1.03 -0.92 -31.55
CA LEU A 195 1.20 0.52 -31.35
C LEU A 195 -0.18 1.19 -31.20
N GLY A 196 -0.44 1.74 -30.02
CA GLY A 196 -1.75 2.33 -29.67
C GLY A 196 -2.77 1.34 -29.09
N GLY A 197 -2.43 0.06 -28.93
CA GLY A 197 -3.27 -0.98 -28.32
C GLY A 197 -2.80 -1.44 -26.93
N PHE A 198 -1.92 -0.68 -26.27
CA PHE A 198 -1.33 -1.03 -24.98
C PHE A 198 -2.27 -0.80 -23.78
N GLY A 199 -3.41 -0.13 -23.96
CA GLY A 199 -4.30 0.23 -22.86
C GLY A 199 -4.93 -0.97 -22.14
N GLY A 200 -5.17 -2.07 -22.85
CA GLY A 200 -5.61 -3.32 -22.23
C GLY A 200 -4.59 -3.86 -21.23
N ALA A 201 -3.30 -3.91 -21.61
CA ALA A 201 -2.23 -4.38 -20.75
C ALA A 201 -1.95 -3.43 -19.58
N LEU A 202 -1.91 -2.11 -19.83
CA LEU A 202 -1.78 -1.13 -18.75
C LEU A 202 -2.95 -1.17 -17.76
N GLY A 203 -4.15 -1.52 -18.25
CA GLY A 203 -5.33 -1.73 -17.42
C GLY A 203 -5.31 -3.00 -16.57
N LEU A 204 -4.41 -3.95 -16.86
CA LEU A 204 -4.12 -5.12 -16.00
C LEU A 204 -3.05 -4.81 -14.95
N GLY A 205 -2.22 -3.79 -15.21
CA GLY A 205 -1.33 -3.19 -14.23
C GLY A 205 0.07 -3.78 -14.23
N PHE A 206 0.73 -3.63 -13.08
CA PHE A 206 2.11 -4.05 -12.82
C PHE A 206 2.27 -4.57 -11.40
N GLN A 207 3.35 -5.30 -11.13
CA GLN A 207 3.60 -5.92 -9.85
C GLN A 207 4.65 -5.16 -9.03
N VAL A 208 4.39 -4.97 -7.74
CA VAL A 208 5.36 -4.44 -6.79
C VAL A 208 5.56 -5.41 -5.65
N ASP A 209 6.81 -5.54 -5.21
CA ASP A 209 7.15 -6.31 -4.02
C ASP A 209 6.92 -5.42 -2.80
N TRP A 210 6.25 -5.96 -1.78
CA TRP A 210 6.29 -5.36 -0.46
C TRP A 210 7.18 -6.18 0.45
N PHE A 211 8.07 -5.50 1.16
CA PHE A 211 8.91 -6.18 2.14
C PHE A 211 8.35 -5.99 3.53
N LEU A 212 8.25 -7.10 4.27
CA LEU A 212 7.91 -7.11 5.67
C LEU A 212 8.90 -6.25 6.48
N ALA A 213 8.37 -5.52 7.45
CA ALA A 213 8.99 -5.55 8.77
C ALA A 213 8.92 -7.01 9.24
N ARG A 214 10.03 -7.76 9.13
CA ARG A 214 10.17 -9.23 9.17
C ARG A 214 9.57 -9.96 10.41
N ASN A 215 8.87 -9.26 11.30
CA ASN A 215 8.56 -9.70 12.64
C ASN A 215 7.09 -10.14 12.83
N CYS A 216 6.22 -10.04 11.82
CA CYS A 216 4.80 -10.38 11.95
C CYS A 216 4.48 -11.89 11.86
N GLY A 217 5.19 -12.66 11.04
CA GLY A 217 4.84 -14.08 10.82
C GLY A 217 4.87 -14.95 12.08
N VAL A 218 5.78 -14.65 13.03
CA VAL A 218 5.86 -15.37 14.32
C VAL A 218 4.65 -15.03 15.20
N CYS A 219 4.20 -13.79 15.18
CA CYS A 219 3.03 -13.33 15.92
C CYS A 219 1.75 -14.04 15.45
N GLU A 220 1.50 -14.06 14.14
CA GLU A 220 0.31 -14.71 13.58
C GLU A 220 0.33 -16.23 13.83
N ALA A 221 1.51 -16.86 13.72
CA ALA A 221 1.68 -18.29 14.05
C ALA A 221 1.36 -18.61 15.53
N SER A 222 1.51 -17.63 16.42
CA SER A 222 1.14 -17.74 17.84
C SER A 222 -0.30 -17.30 18.15
N GLN A 223 -1.15 -17.13 17.14
CA GLN A 223 -2.55 -16.65 17.28
C GLN A 223 -2.66 -15.18 17.76
N GLY A 224 -1.60 -14.40 17.59
CA GLY A 224 -1.58 -12.97 17.83
C GLY A 224 -1.99 -12.16 16.59
N TYR A 225 -2.32 -10.89 16.82
CA TYR A 225 -2.62 -9.94 15.75
C TYR A 225 -1.46 -8.97 15.55
N CYS A 226 -1.07 -8.77 14.30
CA CYS A 226 -0.02 -7.86 13.94
C CYS A 226 -0.48 -6.40 13.91
N GLY A 227 0.41 -5.52 14.36
CA GLY A 227 0.21 -4.09 14.24
C GLY A 227 1.50 -3.29 14.28
N TYR A 228 1.33 -1.97 14.35
CA TYR A 228 2.42 -1.02 14.33
C TYR A 228 2.22 0.04 15.40
N SER A 229 3.23 0.21 16.26
CA SER A 229 3.27 1.31 17.23
C SER A 229 3.87 2.55 16.59
N GLY A 230 3.05 3.58 16.41
CA GLY A 230 3.53 4.90 15.96
C GLY A 230 4.51 5.56 16.95
N ILE A 231 4.49 5.16 18.23
CA ILE A 231 5.39 5.68 19.27
C ILE A 231 6.79 5.07 19.10
N ASN A 232 6.86 3.75 19.03
CA ASN A 232 8.13 3.02 18.97
C ASN A 232 8.66 2.87 17.53
N LYS A 233 7.84 3.26 16.55
CA LYS A 233 8.08 3.05 15.11
C LYS A 233 8.45 1.60 14.79
N SER A 234 7.75 0.67 15.44
CA SER A 234 8.05 -0.76 15.40
C SER A 234 6.79 -1.60 15.28
N PHE A 235 6.99 -2.83 14.80
CA PHE A 235 6.01 -3.89 14.88
C PHE A 235 5.57 -4.15 16.33
N VAL A 236 4.31 -4.54 16.51
CA VAL A 236 3.74 -5.00 17.80
C VAL A 236 2.87 -6.25 17.56
N CYS A 237 2.98 -7.22 18.45
CA CYS A 237 2.10 -8.39 18.50
C CYS A 237 1.04 -8.20 19.60
N TYR A 238 -0.24 -8.24 19.22
CA TYR A 238 -1.38 -8.14 20.14
C TYR A 238 -1.91 -9.53 20.49
N CYS A 239 -1.76 -9.93 21.75
CA CYS A 239 -2.12 -11.25 22.27
C CYS A 239 -3.32 -11.19 23.22
N THR A 240 -4.13 -12.25 23.28
CA THR A 240 -5.38 -12.36 24.08
C THR A 240 -5.19 -12.21 25.59
N ASP A 241 -3.97 -12.42 26.08
CA ASP A 241 -3.55 -12.47 27.49
C ASP A 241 -2.68 -11.26 27.92
N GLY A 242 -2.43 -10.31 27.01
CA GLY A 242 -1.52 -9.17 27.22
C GLY A 242 -0.23 -9.31 26.39
N GLY A 243 0.23 -8.20 25.79
CA GLY A 243 1.24 -8.24 24.73
C GLY A 243 2.66 -8.56 25.19
N TYR A 244 3.27 -9.59 24.58
CA TYR A 244 4.72 -9.82 24.58
C TYR A 244 5.31 -9.55 23.19
N ALA A 245 6.57 -9.11 23.19
CA ALA A 245 7.21 -8.29 22.16
C ALA A 245 7.24 -8.82 20.72
N GLU A 246 7.02 -10.12 20.46
CA GLU A 246 7.13 -10.71 19.12
C GLU A 246 6.17 -11.87 18.83
N HIS A 247 5.63 -12.53 19.87
CA HIS A 247 4.75 -13.70 19.77
C HIS A 247 3.95 -13.89 21.07
N CYS A 248 2.87 -14.66 20.99
CA CYS A 248 1.92 -14.92 22.09
C CYS A 248 2.13 -16.26 22.82
N ASN A 249 3.31 -16.89 22.66
CA ASN A 249 3.65 -18.05 23.50
C ASN A 249 4.22 -17.55 24.83
N TYR A 250 3.73 -18.13 25.93
CA TYR A 250 4.44 -18.09 27.20
C TYR A 250 5.85 -18.62 26.99
N GLY A 251 6.86 -17.85 27.38
CA GLY A 251 8.14 -18.43 27.73
C GLY A 251 7.90 -19.46 28.83
N THR A 252 7.90 -20.75 28.50
CA THR A 252 8.51 -21.71 29.41
C THR A 252 9.97 -21.31 29.51
N SER A 253 10.31 -20.45 30.46
CA SER A 253 11.66 -20.43 31.01
C SER A 253 11.90 -21.83 31.56
N LEU A 254 12.49 -22.68 30.72
CA LEU A 254 13.18 -23.85 31.19
C LEU A 254 14.62 -23.41 31.45
N ILE A 255 14.98 -23.57 32.74
CA ILE A 255 16.26 -23.37 33.42
C ILE A 255 16.48 -21.95 33.95
#